data_AF-A0A960PLS9-F1
#
_entry.id   AF-A0A960PLS9-F1
#
_cell.length_a   1.000
_cell.length_b   1.000
_cell.length_c   1.000
_cell.angle_alpha   90.00
_cell.angle_beta   90.00
_cell.angle_gamma   90.00
#
_symmetry.space_group_name_H-M   'P 1'
#
loop_
_entity.id
_entity.type
_entity.pdbx_description
1 polymer ?
#
loop_
_entity_poly.entity_id
_entity_poly.type
_entity_poly.pdbx_seq_one_letter_code
_entity_poly.pdbx_strand_id
1 'polypeptide(L)'
;AAEWSAVRERVDDLRTPVRASGTIERSHLPYLAAMLGTRLAVSADDGGDRVHVEVRGHGTESLAAELAGFAEVLVVDEPDALRAQLARVGAALTAAYGAPTGSGPSSPSR
;
A
#
# COMPACT_ATOMS: atom_id res chain seq x y z
N ALA A 1 -11.55 -23.02 -25.97
CA ALA A 1 -11.85 -22.22 -24.75
C ALA A 1 -10.61 -21.57 -24.11
N ALA A 2 -9.38 -22.07 -24.35
CA ALA A 2 -8.15 -21.54 -23.74
C ALA A 2 -7.67 -20.18 -24.31
N GLU A 3 -7.98 -19.85 -25.56
CA GLU A 3 -7.51 -18.60 -26.21
C GLU A 3 -8.12 -17.32 -25.63
N TRP A 4 -9.35 -17.36 -25.12
CA TRP A 4 -9.98 -16.18 -24.52
C TRP A 4 -9.42 -15.84 -23.13
N SER A 5 -8.84 -16.81 -22.41
CA SER A 5 -8.21 -16.56 -21.11
C SER A 5 -6.88 -15.82 -21.28
N ALA A 6 -6.07 -16.25 -22.25
CA ALA A 6 -4.75 -15.67 -22.51
C ALA A 6 -4.83 -14.21 -23.01
N VAL A 7 -5.88 -13.84 -23.76
CA VAL A 7 -6.11 -12.46 -24.19
C VAL A 7 -6.59 -11.58 -23.02
N ARG A 8 -7.40 -12.12 -22.11
CA ARG A 8 -7.87 -11.40 -20.92
C ARG A 8 -6.74 -11.07 -19.95
N GLU A 9 -5.86 -12.03 -19.68
CA GLU A 9 -4.68 -11.86 -18.81
C GLU A 9 -3.74 -10.76 -19.34
N ARG A 10 -3.52 -10.74 -20.66
CA ARG A 10 -2.68 -9.71 -21.29
C ARG A 10 -3.29 -8.30 -21.23
N VAL A 11 -4.62 -8.19 -21.27
CA VAL A 11 -5.32 -6.91 -21.11
C VAL A 11 -5.33 -6.46 -19.64
N ASP A 12 -5.38 -7.38 -18.69
CA ASP A 12 -5.33 -7.07 -17.25
C ASP A 12 -3.94 -6.58 -16.81
N ASP A 13 -2.87 -7.18 -17.38
CA ASP A 13 -1.48 -6.70 -17.20
C ASP A 13 -1.26 -5.29 -17.79
N LEU A 14 -1.93 -4.95 -18.90
CA LEU A 14 -1.88 -3.59 -19.45
C LEU A 14 -2.67 -2.57 -18.62
N ARG A 15 -3.62 -3.01 -17.80
CA ARG A 15 -4.43 -2.14 -16.94
C ARG A 15 -3.75 -1.84 -15.60
N THR A 16 -2.88 -2.71 -15.11
CA THR A 16 -2.19 -2.54 -13.81
C THR A 16 -0.67 -2.64 -13.93
N PRO A 17 0.00 -1.64 -14.54
CA PRO A 17 1.43 -1.72 -14.85
C PRO A 17 2.34 -1.73 -13.62
N VAL A 18 1.87 -1.26 -12.46
CA VAL A 18 2.66 -1.25 -11.23
C VAL A 18 2.46 -2.57 -10.50
N ARG A 19 3.56 -3.27 -10.23
CA ARG A 19 3.61 -4.43 -9.34
C ARG A 19 4.45 -4.07 -8.13
N ALA A 20 3.90 -4.29 -6.94
CA ALA A 20 4.53 -3.99 -5.67
C ALA A 20 4.57 -5.25 -4.82
N SER A 21 5.68 -5.46 -4.12
CA SER A 21 5.79 -6.50 -3.10
C SER A 21 5.79 -5.89 -1.72
N GLY A 22 5.23 -6.61 -0.77
CA GLY A 22 5.19 -6.17 0.61
C GLY A 22 4.84 -7.29 1.57
N THR A 23 4.74 -6.90 2.84
CA THR A 23 4.41 -7.80 3.93
C THR A 23 3.27 -7.18 4.75
N ILE A 24 2.18 -7.92 4.92
CA ILE A 24 1.01 -7.50 5.70
C ILE A 24 0.82 -8.39 6.93
N GLU A 25 0.25 -7.85 7.99
CA GLU A 25 -0.28 -8.67 9.09
C GLU A 25 -1.39 -9.59 8.59
N ARG A 26 -1.33 -10.88 8.97
CA ARG A 26 -2.31 -11.90 8.55
C ARG A 26 -3.74 -11.51 8.89
N SER A 27 -3.95 -10.94 10.08
CA SER A 27 -5.25 -10.47 10.56
C SER A 27 -5.88 -9.41 9.63
N HIS A 28 -5.06 -8.67 8.88
CA HIS A 28 -5.49 -7.58 8.02
C HIS A 28 -5.58 -7.97 6.52
N LEU A 29 -5.10 -9.15 6.15
CA LEU A 29 -5.13 -9.65 4.78
C LEU A 29 -6.56 -9.70 4.19
N PRO A 30 -7.62 -10.11 4.90
CA PRO A 30 -8.99 -10.11 4.35
C PRO A 30 -9.49 -8.71 3.98
N TYR A 31 -9.11 -7.67 4.73
CA TYR A 31 -9.50 -6.30 4.44
C TYR A 31 -8.77 -5.76 3.19
N LEU A 32 -7.47 -6.05 3.08
CA LEU A 32 -6.69 -5.70 1.88
C LEU A 32 -7.25 -6.42 0.64
N ALA A 33 -7.64 -7.70 0.78
CA ALA A 33 -8.25 -8.49 -0.28
C ALA A 33 -9.63 -7.94 -0.71
N ALA A 34 -10.45 -7.49 0.25
CA ALA A 34 -11.74 -6.88 -0.05
C ALA A 34 -11.60 -5.59 -0.86
N MET A 35 -10.55 -4.80 -0.62
CA MET A 35 -10.29 -3.55 -1.34
C MET A 35 -9.70 -3.79 -2.74
N LEU A 36 -8.70 -4.66 -2.85
CA LEU A 36 -7.92 -4.82 -4.08
C LEU A 36 -8.49 -5.91 -5.02
N GLY A 37 -9.26 -6.84 -4.47
CA GLY A 37 -9.84 -7.96 -5.21
C GLY A 37 -8.74 -8.78 -5.89
N THR A 38 -8.87 -8.96 -7.21
CA THR A 38 -7.94 -9.76 -8.02
C THR A 38 -6.55 -9.13 -8.17
N ARG A 39 -6.35 -7.89 -7.72
CA ARG A 39 -5.07 -7.19 -7.76
C ARG A 39 -4.14 -7.55 -6.60
N LEU A 40 -4.60 -8.36 -5.65
CA LEU A 40 -3.80 -8.87 -4.54
C LEU A 40 -3.51 -10.36 -4.75
N ALA A 41 -2.26 -10.75 -4.58
CA ALA A 41 -1.83 -12.15 -4.52
C ALA A 41 -0.97 -12.40 -3.29
N VAL A 42 -1.10 -13.57 -2.67
CA VAL A 42 -0.17 -14.03 -1.64
C VAL A 42 1.03 -14.65 -2.34
N SER A 43 2.22 -14.10 -2.11
CA SER A 43 3.47 -14.57 -2.72
C SER A 43 4.20 -15.59 -1.86
N ALA A 44 4.08 -15.50 -0.53
CA ALA A 44 4.54 -16.50 0.42
C ALA A 44 3.76 -16.42 1.75
N ASP A 45 3.50 -17.59 2.33
CA ASP A 45 2.83 -17.75 3.62
C ASP A 45 3.48 -18.92 4.36
N ASP A 46 4.14 -18.63 5.48
CA ASP A 46 4.82 -19.61 6.34
C ASP A 46 3.98 -20.04 7.55
N GLY A 47 2.73 -19.58 7.64
CA GLY A 47 1.84 -19.81 8.78
C GLY A 47 2.02 -18.82 9.94
N GLY A 48 2.94 -17.86 9.86
CA GLY A 48 3.18 -16.84 10.88
C GLY A 48 2.17 -15.69 10.88
N ASP A 49 2.41 -14.66 11.69
CA ASP A 49 1.54 -13.48 11.79
C ASP A 49 1.70 -12.49 10.62
N ARG A 50 2.68 -12.73 9.75
CA ARG A 50 2.99 -11.91 8.57
C ARG A 50 2.83 -12.75 7.31
N VAL A 51 2.33 -12.13 6.25
CA VAL A 51 2.12 -12.76 4.95
C VAL A 51 2.76 -11.88 3.88
N HIS A 52 3.55 -12.49 3.00
CA HIS A 52 4.12 -11.79 1.85
C HIS A 52 3.08 -11.70 0.73
N VAL A 53 2.94 -10.51 0.16
CA VAL A 53 1.94 -10.20 -0.85
C VAL A 53 2.56 -9.51 -2.07
N GLU A 54 1.97 -9.76 -3.23
CA GLU A 54 2.11 -8.94 -4.43
C GLU A 54 0.81 -8.14 -4.63
N VAL A 55 0.94 -6.86 -4.89
CA VAL A 55 -0.16 -5.95 -5.21
C VAL A 55 0.05 -5.33 -6.58
N ARG A 56 -1.02 -5.23 -7.36
CA ARG A 56 -1.02 -4.57 -8.67
C ARG A 56 -1.84 -3.28 -8.66
N GLY A 57 -1.36 -2.28 -9.39
CA GLY A 57 -1.99 -0.96 -9.46
C GLY A 57 -1.92 -0.34 -10.84
N HIS A 58 -2.89 0.53 -11.13
CA HIS A 58 -2.99 1.26 -12.40
C HIS A 58 -1.89 2.33 -12.55
N GLY A 59 -1.32 2.80 -11.43
CA GLY A 59 -0.25 3.79 -11.38
C GLY A 59 0.30 3.90 -9.96
N THR A 60 1.49 4.50 -9.81
CA THR A 60 2.17 4.58 -8.52
C THR A 60 1.41 5.50 -7.56
N GLU A 61 0.87 6.61 -8.07
CA GLU A 61 0.13 7.60 -7.29
C GLU A 61 -1.17 7.03 -6.73
N SER A 62 -1.99 6.40 -7.58
CA SER A 62 -3.27 5.82 -7.16
C SER A 62 -3.05 4.64 -6.22
N LEU A 63 -2.09 3.76 -6.52
CA LEU A 63 -1.78 2.63 -5.66
C LEU A 63 -1.28 3.09 -4.28
N ALA A 64 -0.43 4.11 -4.22
CA ALA A 64 0.01 4.65 -2.94
C ALA A 64 -1.15 5.21 -2.11
N ALA A 65 -2.10 5.90 -2.74
CA ALA A 65 -3.28 6.42 -2.03
C ALA A 65 -4.17 5.28 -1.49
N GLU A 66 -4.36 4.21 -2.27
CA GLU A 66 -5.08 3.00 -1.82
C GLU A 66 -4.37 2.32 -0.64
N LEU A 67 -3.05 2.15 -0.72
CA LEU A 67 -2.26 1.46 0.30
C LEU A 67 -1.99 2.29 1.56
N ALA A 68 -2.03 3.63 1.49
CA ALA A 68 -1.75 4.51 2.63
C ALA A 68 -2.68 4.24 3.82
N GLY A 69 -3.91 3.78 3.58
CA GLY A 69 -4.85 3.38 4.64
C GLY A 69 -4.40 2.15 5.45
N PHE A 70 -3.39 1.42 4.99
CA PHE A 70 -2.84 0.23 5.63
C PHE A 70 -1.43 0.45 6.20
N ALA A 71 -0.95 1.69 6.27
CA ALA A 71 0.45 2.00 6.62
C ALA A 71 0.92 1.43 7.97
N GLU A 72 0.01 1.16 8.91
CA GLU A 72 0.35 0.54 10.20
C GLU A 72 0.60 -0.97 10.10
N VAL A 73 -0.04 -1.64 9.14
CA VAL A 73 -0.13 -3.10 9.07
C VAL A 73 0.51 -3.69 7.81
N LEU A 74 0.75 -2.87 6.78
CA LEU A 74 1.39 -3.22 5.51
C LEU A 74 2.70 -2.45 5.34
N VAL A 75 3.78 -3.18 5.08
CA VAL A 75 5.07 -2.63 4.67
C VAL A 75 5.27 -2.93 3.19
N VAL A 76 5.56 -1.91 2.39
CA VAL A 76 5.92 -2.06 0.98
C VAL A 76 7.45 -2.13 0.85
N ASP A 77 7.93 -3.20 0.23
CA ASP A 77 9.35 -3.48 0.04
C ASP A 77 9.84 -2.95 -1.33
N GLU A 78 9.06 -3.14 -2.39
CA GLU A 78 9.35 -2.68 -3.76
C GLU A 78 8.04 -2.26 -4.47
N PRO A 79 8.08 -1.39 -5.49
CA PRO A 79 9.25 -0.66 -5.97
C PRO A 79 9.56 0.57 -5.11
N ASP A 80 10.82 1.01 -5.08
CA ASP A 80 11.24 2.25 -4.41
C ASP A 80 10.41 3.48 -4.81
N ALA A 81 9.97 3.56 -6.07
CA ALA A 81 9.09 4.64 -6.54
C ALA A 81 7.76 4.69 -5.77
N LEU A 82 7.20 3.54 -5.40
CA LEU A 82 5.97 3.45 -4.62
C LEU A 82 6.21 3.82 -3.16
N ARG A 83 7.33 3.38 -2.58
CA ARG A 83 7.75 3.79 -1.23
C ARG A 83 7.94 5.30 -1.13
N ALA A 84 8.58 5.90 -2.12
CA ALA A 84 8.74 7.35 -2.21
C ALA A 84 7.39 8.07 -2.33
N GLN A 85 6.44 7.53 -3.10
CA GLN A 85 5.10 8.11 -3.19
C GLN A 85 4.30 7.97 -1.88
N LEU A 86 4.39 6.83 -1.18
CA LEU A 86 3.78 6.65 0.14
C LEU A 86 4.35 7.66 1.15
N ALA A 87 5.66 7.90 1.14
CA ALA A 87 6.28 8.93 1.97
C ALA A 87 5.74 10.33 1.65
N ARG A 88 5.53 10.66 0.36
CA ARG A 88 4.88 11.92 -0.04
C ARG A 88 3.44 12.03 0.46
N VAL A 89 2.66 10.95 0.36
CA VAL A 89 1.29 10.91 0.89
C VAL A 89 1.29 11.13 2.41
N GLY A 90 2.16 10.43 3.14
CA GLY A 90 2.31 10.61 4.59
C GLY A 90 2.65 12.05 4.97
N ALA A 91 3.63 12.66 4.29
CA ALA A 91 3.99 14.05 4.52
C ALA A 91 2.82 15.02 4.25
N ALA A 92 2.06 14.79 3.18
CA ALA A 92 0.88 15.61 2.85
C ALA A 92 -0.22 15.49 3.92
N LEU A 93 -0.48 14.26 4.39
CA LEU A 93 -1.45 14.00 5.45
C LEU A 93 -1.02 14.66 6.77
N THR A 94 0.26 14.55 7.14
CA THR A 94 0.80 15.23 8.33
C THR A 94 0.74 16.75 8.19
N ALA A 95 1.02 17.31 7.02
CA ALA A 95 0.93 18.75 6.80
C ALA A 95 -0.51 19.27 6.91
N ALA A 96 -1.49 18.51 6.43
CA ALA A 96 -2.90 18.91 6.44
C ALA A 96 -3.60 18.69 7.79
N TYR A 97 -3.27 17.60 8.49
CA TYR A 97 -4.01 17.13 9.66
C TYR A 97 -3.17 16.93 10.92
N GLY A 98 -1.84 17.05 10.81
CA GLY A 98 -0.95 16.95 11.96
C GLY A 98 -1.29 18.02 12.99
N ALA A 99 -1.28 17.65 14.27
CA ALA A 99 -1.42 18.63 15.33
C ALA A 99 -0.35 19.72 15.14
N PRO A 100 -0.65 21.00 15.38
CA PRO A 100 0.40 21.99 15.53
C PRO A 100 1.33 21.45 16.61
N THR A 101 2.59 21.17 16.26
CA THR A 101 3.59 20.84 17.27
C THR A 101 3.67 22.05 18.17
N GLY A 102 2.97 21.98 19.29
CA GLY A 102 2.90 23.06 20.25
C GLY A 102 4.30 23.31 20.76
N SER A 103 4.95 24.34 20.24
CA SER A 103 5.82 25.14 21.09
C SER A 103 4.89 25.80 22.10
N GLY A 104 4.54 25.07 23.16
CA GLY A 104 3.83 25.63 24.29
C GLY A 104 4.63 26.83 24.80
N PRO A 105 3.98 27.92 25.22
CA PRO A 105 4.70 29.10 25.68
C PRO A 105 5.63 28.72 26.82
N SER A 106 6.93 28.91 26.62
CA SER A 106 7.93 28.83 27.69
C SER A 106 7.46 29.73 28.83
N SER A 107 6.95 29.15 29.91
CA SER A 107 6.58 29.93 31.10
C SER A 107 7.83 30.69 31.58
N PRO A 108 7.79 32.02 31.75
CA PRO A 108 8.88 32.73 32.37
C PRO A 108 8.96 32.32 33.85
N SER A 109 10.12 31.79 34.25
CA SER A 109 10.46 31.49 35.65
C SER A 109 10.32 32.75 36.51
N ARG A 110 9.65 32.61 37.66
CA ARG A 110 9.61 33.63 38.72
C ARG A 110 10.54 33.24 39.86
#